data_AF-A0A849HLA0-F1
#
_entry.id   AF-A0A849HLA0-F1
#
_cell.length_a   1.000
_cell.length_b   1.000
_cell.length_c   1.000
_cell.angle_alpha   90.00
_cell.angle_beta   90.00
_cell.angle_gamma   90.00
#
_symmetry.space_group_name_H-M   'P 1'
#
loop_
_entity.id
_entity.type
_entity.pdbx_description
1 polymer ?
#
loop_
_entity_poly.entity_id
_entity_poly.type
_entity_poly.pdbx_seq_one_letter_code
_entity_poly.pdbx_strand_id
1 'polypeptide(L)'
;METAPDLTPTKRRDYRSALISAAKLLGQPPQGIRLDLQALSDTILALTPKLRGHQVKRRQNIRSGINKVAALMGLAHPHQPGADGLMPAWLDLKRRLDAEYDRHHLTRLARYCSDRNIEPEAVTSAVFTAFGRDLAASAIISDRTAYLRKVTNQWARLIDRYRELGLQALVLPDKKARLTFPATKFMESFRQEVDKFKAAMTPENLGALHDDLDLPAEQRRFRPSRPLKPSTVALRVYQLRCAASALIHAGHDAKELTSLAGLFTPASRIKTVVRILRERGAEPRSSFVAGIIEALRHAARFCQADADVHAELARIKGIVEPANNGVVSKNRERLRAMIEPNTRAIIMMLPQFLLEGAKKCTDPLDAARRVRVAVMIELLTVVAPRLGNLNLLHLERSLRRATNGKSRAMYLIVDETEVKNGVPIERLLPAATAELIEIWLEKFRPLLAKPGNPWIFPGKKEKPMTKDLLGSWITRAVRDYAKVEVHPHLFRHFCAWLHLHYHPGDYEGVRRLLGHKRLETSIKSYIAFEQDVAAARHDDAVLKERQVAKRVARQMLEGFRPGKVTRGPKKGAFHAEKS
;
A
#
# COMPACT_ATOMS: atom_id res chain seq x y z
N MET A 1 -7.39 36.54 18.84
CA MET A 1 -8.58 35.71 19.17
C MET A 1 -9.44 36.36 20.24
N GLU A 2 -8.86 36.88 21.33
CA GLU A 2 -9.60 37.59 22.38
C GLU A 2 -10.18 38.92 21.89
N THR A 3 -9.50 39.56 20.94
CA THR A 3 -9.88 40.80 20.28
C THR A 3 -10.74 40.63 19.02
N ALA A 4 -11.13 39.40 18.64
CA ALA A 4 -11.93 39.16 17.43
C ALA A 4 -13.43 39.35 17.74
N PRO A 5 -14.10 40.37 17.17
CA PRO A 5 -15.45 40.80 17.58
C PRO A 5 -16.55 39.75 17.27
N ASP A 6 -16.41 38.99 16.18
CA ASP A 6 -17.46 38.09 15.68
C ASP A 6 -17.29 36.62 16.13
N LEU A 7 -16.45 36.35 17.12
CA LEU A 7 -16.13 34.98 17.55
C LEU A 7 -16.95 34.52 18.75
N THR A 8 -17.85 33.56 18.54
CA THR A 8 -18.60 32.93 19.65
C THR A 8 -17.66 32.24 20.66
N PRO A 9 -18.05 32.17 21.95
CA PRO A 9 -17.24 31.51 22.99
C PRO A 9 -16.85 30.06 22.62
N THR A 10 -17.77 29.32 22.00
CA THR A 10 -17.53 27.95 21.53
C THR A 10 -16.44 27.89 20.46
N LYS A 11 -16.48 28.77 19.44
CA LYS A 11 -15.45 28.82 18.39
C LYS A 11 -14.10 29.20 18.97
N ARG A 12 -14.06 30.12 19.94
CA ARG A 12 -12.83 30.55 20.62
C ARG A 12 -12.16 29.39 21.34
N ARG A 13 -12.94 28.61 22.09
CA ARG A 13 -12.47 27.39 22.77
C ARG A 13 -11.93 26.36 21.77
N ASP A 14 -12.66 26.11 20.69
CA ASP A 14 -12.29 25.08 19.72
C ASP A 14 -11.00 25.45 18.96
N TYR A 15 -10.82 26.72 18.60
CA TYR A 15 -9.59 27.21 17.96
C TYR A 15 -8.39 27.15 18.90
N ARG A 16 -8.56 27.53 20.18
CA ARG A 16 -7.53 27.38 21.21
C ARG A 16 -7.12 25.92 21.37
N SER A 17 -8.09 25.01 21.41
CA SER A 17 -7.86 23.56 21.51
C SER A 17 -7.11 23.00 20.30
N ALA A 18 -7.40 23.49 19.09
CA ALA A 18 -6.69 23.13 17.87
C ALA A 18 -5.21 23.54 17.92
N LEU A 19 -4.90 24.77 18.34
CA LEU A 19 -3.53 25.27 18.49
C LEU A 19 -2.74 24.49 19.54
N ILE A 20 -3.32 24.28 20.73
CA ILE A 20 -2.69 23.48 21.80
C ILE A 20 -2.44 22.05 21.34
N SER A 21 -3.40 21.45 20.63
CA SER A 21 -3.24 20.11 20.10
C SER A 21 -2.12 20.05 19.06
N ALA A 22 -2.02 21.05 18.17
CA ALA A 22 -0.93 21.13 17.20
C ALA A 22 0.44 21.27 17.88
N ALA A 23 0.55 22.10 18.91
CA ALA A 23 1.78 22.27 19.67
C ALA A 23 2.24 20.98 20.37
N LYS A 24 1.30 20.24 20.97
CA LYS A 24 1.56 18.91 21.54
C LYS A 24 2.04 17.91 20.50
N LEU A 25 1.52 17.96 19.27
CA LEU A 25 1.99 17.10 18.18
C LEU A 25 3.43 17.41 17.81
N LEU A 26 3.80 18.69 17.79
CA LEU A 26 5.13 19.18 17.43
C LEU A 26 6.16 19.00 18.56
N GLY A 27 5.73 18.68 19.78
CA GLY A 27 6.61 18.57 20.94
C GLY A 27 7.20 19.90 21.38
N GLN A 28 6.56 21.02 21.01
CA GLN A 28 7.03 22.37 21.30
C GLN A 28 5.95 23.18 22.03
N PRO A 29 6.33 24.15 22.88
CA PRO A 29 5.37 25.07 23.48
C PRO A 29 4.70 25.92 22.38
N PRO A 30 3.40 26.27 22.50
CA PRO A 30 2.69 27.08 21.51
C PRO A 30 3.40 28.38 21.11
N GLN A 31 4.11 29.00 22.05
CA GLN A 31 4.85 30.26 21.86
C GLN A 31 6.09 30.11 20.96
N GLY A 32 6.67 28.90 20.88
CA GLY A 32 7.86 28.63 20.07
C GLY A 32 7.56 28.23 18.62
N ILE A 33 6.28 28.10 18.26
CA ILE A 33 5.86 27.61 16.95
C ILE A 33 5.59 28.81 16.04
N ARG A 34 6.45 29.01 15.05
CA ARG A 34 6.19 29.96 13.96
C ARG A 34 4.96 29.48 13.18
N LEU A 35 3.96 30.35 13.00
CA LEU A 35 2.75 30.07 12.23
C LEU A 35 3.03 30.14 10.72
N ASP A 36 3.90 29.26 10.23
CA ASP A 36 4.14 29.01 8.81
C ASP A 36 3.23 27.86 8.37
N LEU A 37 2.24 28.14 7.53
CA LEU A 37 1.23 27.16 7.12
C LEU A 37 1.82 26.02 6.29
N GLN A 38 2.86 26.29 5.50
CA GLN A 38 3.52 25.26 4.71
C GLN A 38 4.32 24.33 5.62
N ALA A 39 5.16 24.89 6.48
CA ALA A 39 5.98 24.11 7.42
C ALA A 39 5.09 23.30 8.40
N LEU A 40 3.99 23.90 8.88
CA LEU A 40 3.01 23.22 9.72
C LEU A 40 2.27 22.13 8.96
N SER A 41 1.89 22.35 7.71
CA SER A 41 1.27 21.32 6.88
C SER A 41 2.19 20.10 6.73
N ASP A 42 3.44 20.33 6.34
CA ASP A 42 4.43 19.25 6.12
C ASP A 42 4.74 18.51 7.42
N THR A 43 4.87 19.23 8.53
CA THR A 43 5.18 18.63 9.83
C THR A 43 3.98 17.89 10.42
N ILE A 44 2.77 18.46 10.35
CA ILE A 44 1.54 17.77 10.74
C ILE A 44 1.39 16.51 9.90
N LEU A 45 1.62 16.56 8.58
CA LEU A 45 1.58 15.38 7.70
C LEU A 45 2.65 14.33 8.05
N ALA A 46 3.86 14.75 8.39
CA ALA A 46 4.97 13.85 8.76
C ALA A 46 4.77 13.17 10.13
N LEU A 47 4.11 13.84 11.07
CA LEU A 47 3.83 13.32 12.42
C LEU A 47 2.50 12.56 12.52
N THR A 48 1.63 12.73 11.52
CA THR A 48 0.33 12.05 11.41
C THR A 48 0.43 10.50 11.43
N PRO A 49 1.46 9.83 10.86
CA PRO A 49 1.67 8.39 10.99
C PRO A 49 2.06 7.93 12.41
N LYS A 50 2.68 8.81 13.22
CA LYS A 50 3.10 8.49 14.60
C LYS A 50 1.98 8.65 15.64
N LEU A 51 0.86 9.25 15.25
CA LEU A 51 -0.34 9.27 16.06
C LEU A 51 -1.03 7.90 16.00
N ARG A 52 -0.80 7.08 17.02
CA ARG A 52 -1.54 5.82 17.27
C ARG A 52 -3.04 6.07 17.10
N GLY A 53 -3.73 5.10 16.51
CA GLY A 53 -5.02 5.33 15.88
C GLY A 53 -6.13 5.83 16.81
N HIS A 54 -7.18 6.32 16.16
CA HIS A 54 -8.21 7.27 16.61
C HIS A 54 -7.77 8.68 16.20
N GLN A 55 -8.73 9.52 15.81
CA GLN A 55 -8.56 10.94 15.46
C GLN A 55 -8.51 11.34 13.96
N VAL A 56 -9.12 10.64 13.00
CA VAL A 56 -9.31 11.23 11.65
C VAL A 56 -10.11 12.54 11.74
N LYS A 57 -11.23 12.53 12.48
CA LYS A 57 -12.05 13.73 12.74
C LYS A 57 -11.31 14.79 13.54
N ARG A 58 -10.56 14.40 14.57
CA ARG A 58 -9.76 15.36 15.36
C ARG A 58 -8.59 15.94 14.57
N ARG A 59 -7.96 15.20 13.64
CA ARG A 59 -6.98 15.74 12.68
C ARG A 59 -7.61 16.75 11.72
N GLN A 60 -8.81 16.47 11.21
CA GLN A 60 -9.58 17.42 10.40
C GLN A 60 -9.92 18.68 11.19
N ASN A 61 -10.37 18.53 12.45
CA ASN A 61 -10.70 19.65 13.33
C ASN A 61 -9.46 20.51 13.67
N ILE A 62 -8.31 19.89 13.96
CA ILE A 62 -7.06 20.62 14.21
C ILE A 62 -6.68 21.44 12.98
N ARG A 63 -6.67 20.83 11.79
CA ARG A 63 -6.37 21.55 10.52
C ARG A 63 -7.35 22.67 10.24
N SER A 64 -8.65 22.39 10.39
CA SER A 64 -9.70 23.38 10.19
C SER A 64 -9.55 24.56 11.17
N GLY A 65 -9.28 24.28 12.45
CA GLY A 65 -9.03 25.28 13.47
C GLY A 65 -7.81 26.15 13.16
N ILE A 66 -6.67 25.54 12.77
CA ILE A 66 -5.46 26.30 12.41
C ILE A 66 -5.74 27.18 11.19
N ASN A 67 -6.38 26.66 10.14
CA ASN A 67 -6.74 27.46 8.95
C ASN A 67 -7.67 28.62 9.30
N LYS A 68 -8.62 28.42 10.22
CA LYS A 68 -9.52 29.49 10.69
C LYS A 68 -8.78 30.54 11.50
N VAL A 69 -7.84 30.15 12.36
CA VAL A 69 -6.97 31.08 13.10
C VAL A 69 -6.08 31.87 12.14
N ALA A 70 -5.46 31.20 11.17
CA ALA A 70 -4.64 31.86 10.16
C ALA A 70 -5.43 32.87 9.33
N ALA A 71 -6.69 32.56 9.00
CA ALA A 71 -7.58 33.49 8.32
C ALA A 71 -7.93 34.72 9.19
N LEU A 72 -8.17 34.54 10.49
CA LEU A 72 -8.38 35.65 11.43
C LEU A 72 -7.16 36.56 11.56
N MET A 73 -5.96 36.04 11.27
CA MET A 73 -4.69 36.79 11.32
C MET A 73 -4.31 37.38 9.95
N GLY A 74 -5.14 37.22 8.91
CA GLY A 74 -4.82 37.65 7.54
C GLY A 74 -3.72 36.82 6.85
N LEU A 75 -3.30 35.71 7.46
CA LEU A 75 -2.23 34.83 6.96
C LEU A 75 -2.74 33.72 6.02
N ALA A 76 -4.05 33.51 5.96
CA ALA A 76 -4.71 32.57 5.07
C ALA A 76 -5.92 33.22 4.42
N HIS A 77 -6.23 32.82 3.18
CA HIS A 77 -7.49 33.23 2.57
C HIS A 77 -8.66 32.51 3.27
N PRO A 78 -9.68 33.25 3.73
CA PRO A 78 -10.83 32.63 4.37
C PRO A 78 -11.48 31.64 3.39
N HIS A 79 -11.68 30.40 3.83
CA HIS A 79 -12.44 29.44 3.03
C HIS A 79 -13.89 29.91 2.95
N GLN A 80 -14.23 30.57 1.84
CA GLN A 80 -15.60 30.88 1.48
C GLN A 80 -16.18 29.67 0.71
N PRO A 81 -17.31 29.07 1.11
CA PRO A 81 -18.03 28.15 0.24
C PRO A 81 -18.75 28.93 -0.88
N GLY A 82 -19.23 28.26 -1.92
CA GLY A 82 -20.14 28.89 -2.89
C GLY A 82 -19.49 29.58 -4.10
N ALA A 83 -20.27 30.46 -4.72
CA ALA A 83 -19.96 31.10 -6.00
C ALA A 83 -19.74 32.62 -5.88
N ASP A 84 -19.92 33.17 -4.68
CA ASP A 84 -19.76 34.58 -4.38
C ASP A 84 -18.32 35.04 -4.66
N GLY A 85 -18.21 36.17 -5.36
CA GLY A 85 -16.93 36.77 -5.79
C GLY A 85 -16.30 36.14 -7.04
N LEU A 86 -16.93 35.15 -7.69
CA LEU A 86 -16.42 34.60 -8.94
C LEU A 86 -16.78 35.47 -10.14
N MET A 87 -15.85 35.61 -11.09
CA MET A 87 -16.12 36.29 -12.35
C MET A 87 -17.25 35.58 -13.12
N PRO A 88 -18.04 36.31 -13.93
CA PRO A 88 -19.15 35.74 -14.71
C PRO A 88 -18.76 34.51 -15.56
N ALA A 89 -17.59 34.53 -16.20
CA ALA A 89 -17.10 33.40 -17.00
C ALA A 89 -16.87 32.13 -16.16
N TRP A 90 -16.40 32.27 -14.91
CA TRP A 90 -16.24 31.16 -13.98
C TRP A 90 -17.58 30.63 -13.46
N LEU A 91 -18.57 31.52 -13.27
CA LEU A 91 -19.93 31.13 -12.90
C LEU A 91 -20.59 30.33 -14.02
N ASP A 92 -20.44 30.76 -15.27
CA ASP A 92 -20.99 30.04 -16.43
C ASP A 92 -20.37 28.64 -16.56
N LEU A 93 -19.04 28.55 -16.49
CA LEU A 93 -18.34 27.27 -16.53
C LEU A 93 -18.80 26.32 -15.41
N LYS A 94 -19.04 26.85 -14.19
CA LYS A 94 -19.55 26.05 -13.07
C LYS A 94 -21.00 25.62 -13.26
N ARG A 95 -21.85 26.43 -13.90
CA ARG A 95 -23.25 26.06 -14.22
C ARG A 95 -23.33 24.90 -15.20
N ARG A 96 -22.35 24.78 -16.11
CA ARG A 96 -22.24 23.65 -17.04
C ARG A 96 -21.84 22.32 -16.37
N LEU A 97 -21.43 22.32 -15.11
CA LEU A 97 -21.05 21.11 -14.39
C LEU A 97 -22.24 20.48 -13.64
N ASP A 98 -22.76 19.38 -14.17
CA ASP A 98 -23.89 18.63 -13.59
C ASP A 98 -23.61 18.18 -12.14
N ALA A 99 -22.42 17.64 -11.89
CA ALA A 99 -22.09 17.02 -10.61
C ALA A 99 -21.62 18.05 -9.57
N GLU A 100 -22.29 18.06 -8.41
CA GLU A 100 -21.90 18.88 -7.26
C GLU A 100 -20.44 18.62 -6.82
N TYR A 101 -20.01 17.36 -6.90
CA TYR A 101 -18.64 16.94 -6.63
C TYR A 101 -17.61 17.65 -7.54
N ASP A 102 -17.94 17.89 -8.81
CA ASP A 102 -17.04 18.52 -9.78
C ASP A 102 -16.97 20.03 -9.54
N ARG A 103 -18.11 20.66 -9.22
CA ARG A 103 -18.20 22.09 -8.85
C ARG A 103 -17.37 22.42 -7.60
N HIS A 104 -17.39 21.55 -6.58
CA HIS A 104 -16.65 21.76 -5.33
C HIS A 104 -15.13 21.79 -5.51
N HIS A 105 -14.57 20.92 -6.35
CA HIS A 105 -13.11 20.82 -6.51
C HIS A 105 -12.52 21.96 -7.35
N LEU A 106 -13.30 22.58 -8.24
CA LEU A 106 -12.85 23.69 -9.07
C LEU A 106 -12.98 25.05 -8.38
N THR A 107 -13.77 25.15 -7.32
CA THR A 107 -14.10 26.43 -6.67
C THR A 107 -12.88 27.19 -6.16
N ARG A 108 -11.86 26.52 -5.62
CA ARG A 108 -10.64 27.22 -5.15
C ARG A 108 -9.77 27.75 -6.30
N LEU A 109 -9.68 27.00 -7.40
CA LEU A 109 -8.97 27.45 -8.59
C LEU A 109 -9.71 28.65 -9.22
N ALA A 110 -11.03 28.53 -9.36
CA ALA A 110 -11.87 29.59 -9.90
C ALA A 110 -11.75 30.90 -9.11
N ARG A 111 -11.69 30.84 -7.77
CA ARG A 111 -11.44 32.02 -6.94
C ARG A 111 -10.05 32.59 -7.12
N TYR A 112 -9.02 31.75 -7.01
CA TYR A 112 -7.63 32.19 -7.22
C TYR A 112 -7.47 32.95 -8.56
N CYS A 113 -8.12 32.45 -9.61
CA CYS A 113 -8.16 33.09 -10.92
C CYS A 113 -9.03 34.36 -10.92
N SER A 114 -10.22 34.34 -10.32
CA SER A 114 -11.11 35.51 -10.24
C SER A 114 -10.47 36.68 -9.50
N ASP A 115 -9.81 36.42 -8.36
CA ASP A 115 -9.08 37.43 -7.57
C ASP A 115 -7.93 38.08 -8.35
N ARG A 116 -7.50 37.47 -9.46
CA ARG A 116 -6.40 37.92 -10.32
C ARG A 116 -6.87 38.29 -11.73
N ASN A 117 -8.19 38.39 -11.95
CA ASN A 117 -8.81 38.70 -13.24
C ASN A 117 -8.38 37.74 -14.36
N ILE A 118 -8.24 36.44 -14.04
CA ILE A 118 -7.89 35.39 -15.01
C ILE A 118 -9.16 34.64 -15.37
N GLU A 119 -9.55 34.70 -16.63
CA GLU A 119 -10.68 33.93 -17.17
C GLU A 119 -10.33 32.44 -17.39
N PRO A 120 -11.32 31.53 -17.47
CA PRO A 120 -11.06 30.10 -17.65
C PRO A 120 -10.14 29.75 -18.84
N GLU A 121 -10.27 30.46 -19.95
CA GLU A 121 -9.50 30.24 -21.19
C GLU A 121 -8.03 30.65 -21.04
N ALA A 122 -7.77 31.64 -20.19
CA ALA A 122 -6.44 32.15 -19.87
C ALA A 122 -5.69 31.30 -18.81
N VAL A 123 -6.31 30.23 -18.28
CA VAL A 123 -5.67 29.36 -17.30
C VAL A 123 -4.62 28.47 -17.97
N THR A 124 -3.36 28.85 -17.82
CA THR A 124 -2.21 28.05 -18.30
C THR A 124 -1.64 27.14 -17.21
N SER A 125 -0.74 26.23 -17.60
CA SER A 125 0.03 25.43 -16.62
C SER A 125 0.91 26.29 -15.69
N ALA A 126 1.31 27.49 -16.12
CA ALA A 126 2.04 28.44 -15.29
C ALA A 126 1.13 29.03 -14.20
N VAL A 127 -0.09 29.44 -14.56
CA VAL A 127 -1.13 29.89 -13.62
C VAL A 127 -1.44 28.78 -12.61
N PHE A 128 -1.59 27.54 -13.08
CA PHE A 128 -1.88 26.40 -12.21
C PHE A 128 -0.72 26.06 -11.26
N THR A 129 0.52 26.26 -11.69
CA THR A 129 1.71 26.12 -10.84
C THR A 129 1.80 27.22 -9.79
N ALA A 130 1.46 28.46 -10.16
CA ALA A 130 1.36 29.58 -9.22
C ALA A 130 0.24 29.33 -8.18
N PHE A 131 -0.92 28.84 -8.62
CA PHE A 131 -2.00 28.40 -7.73
C PHE A 131 -1.53 27.31 -6.76
N GLY A 132 -0.76 26.32 -7.21
CA GLY A 132 -0.20 25.28 -6.34
C GLY A 132 0.73 25.84 -5.25
N ARG A 133 1.50 26.88 -5.56
CA ARG A 133 2.38 27.59 -4.62
C ARG A 133 1.59 28.47 -3.65
N ASP A 134 0.63 29.25 -4.15
CA ASP A 134 -0.28 30.05 -3.33
C ASP A 134 -1.02 29.17 -2.32
N LEU A 135 -1.58 28.05 -2.79
CA LEU A 135 -2.28 27.09 -1.97
C LEU A 135 -1.41 26.48 -0.86
N ALA A 136 -0.09 26.36 -1.10
CA ALA A 136 0.86 25.91 -0.09
C ALA A 136 1.10 26.96 1.01
N ALA A 137 1.16 28.23 0.61
CA ALA A 137 1.36 29.35 1.52
C ALA A 137 0.09 29.75 2.28
N SER A 138 -1.09 29.56 1.68
CA SER A 138 -2.36 30.11 2.17
C SER A 138 -3.29 29.10 2.86
N ALA A 139 -2.97 27.79 2.85
CA ALA A 139 -3.81 26.78 3.50
C ALA A 139 -3.10 25.46 3.89
N ILE A 140 -3.45 24.92 5.05
CA ILE A 140 -3.08 23.55 5.45
C ILE A 140 -4.05 22.54 4.82
N ILE A 141 -3.54 21.73 3.88
CA ILE A 141 -4.30 20.71 3.14
C ILE A 141 -3.74 19.32 3.42
N SER A 142 -4.64 18.34 3.53
CA SER A 142 -4.27 16.96 3.89
C SER A 142 -3.35 16.24 2.90
N ASP A 143 -3.44 16.58 1.62
CA ASP A 143 -2.59 16.05 0.55
C ASP A 143 -2.72 17.00 -0.65
N ARG A 144 -1.76 17.94 -0.75
CA ARG A 144 -1.75 18.98 -1.79
C ARG A 144 -1.67 18.36 -3.19
N THR A 145 -0.78 17.39 -3.38
CA THR A 145 -0.59 16.73 -4.67
C THR A 145 -1.84 15.96 -5.10
N ALA A 146 -2.51 15.27 -4.18
CA ALA A 146 -3.78 14.61 -4.48
C ALA A 146 -4.90 15.60 -4.78
N TYR A 147 -4.96 16.72 -4.07
CA TYR A 147 -5.92 17.78 -4.37
C TYR A 147 -5.70 18.37 -5.77
N LEU A 148 -4.48 18.83 -6.08
CA LEU A 148 -4.15 19.38 -7.39
C LEU A 148 -4.39 18.37 -8.51
N ARG A 149 -4.11 17.08 -8.28
CA ARG A 149 -4.41 16.01 -9.24
C ARG A 149 -5.91 15.86 -9.49
N LYS A 150 -6.75 15.98 -8.46
CA LYS A 150 -8.20 15.98 -8.65
C LYS A 150 -8.62 17.18 -9.51
N VAL A 151 -8.10 18.37 -9.23
CA VAL A 151 -8.38 19.57 -10.03
C VAL A 151 -7.99 19.34 -11.49
N THR A 152 -6.76 18.87 -11.77
CA THR A 152 -6.30 18.56 -13.13
C THR A 152 -7.19 17.52 -13.83
N ASN A 153 -7.60 16.46 -13.13
CA ASN A 153 -8.47 15.43 -13.71
C ASN A 153 -9.87 15.98 -14.05
N GLN A 154 -10.42 16.88 -13.23
CA GLN A 154 -11.71 17.51 -13.54
C GLN A 154 -11.59 18.51 -14.67
N TRP A 155 -10.51 19.28 -14.70
CA TRP A 155 -10.21 20.19 -15.81
C TRP A 155 -10.08 19.44 -17.14
N ALA A 156 -9.40 18.29 -17.15
CA ALA A 156 -9.29 17.46 -18.35
C ALA A 156 -10.65 16.93 -18.84
N ARG A 157 -11.58 16.64 -17.92
CA ARG A 157 -12.96 16.24 -18.29
C ARG A 157 -13.77 17.39 -18.86
N LEU A 158 -13.56 18.61 -18.35
CA LEU A 158 -14.17 19.81 -18.91
C LEU A 158 -13.71 20.02 -20.35
N ILE A 159 -12.40 19.93 -20.60
CA ILE A 159 -11.83 20.03 -21.96
C ILE A 159 -12.45 18.96 -22.89
N ASP A 160 -12.56 17.72 -22.43
CA ASP A 160 -13.08 16.62 -23.25
C ASP A 160 -14.58 16.80 -23.57
N ARG A 161 -15.36 17.31 -22.62
CA ARG A 161 -16.82 17.46 -22.74
C ARG A 161 -17.25 18.75 -23.43
N TYR A 162 -16.49 19.82 -23.28
CA TYR A 162 -16.80 21.17 -23.78
C TYR A 162 -15.60 21.73 -24.55
N ARG A 163 -15.30 21.13 -25.71
CA ARG A 163 -14.14 21.50 -26.54
C ARG A 163 -14.24 22.92 -27.09
N GLU A 164 -15.45 23.43 -27.25
CA GLU A 164 -15.75 24.78 -27.73
C GLU A 164 -15.26 25.89 -26.80
N LEU A 165 -14.97 25.58 -25.52
CA LEU A 165 -14.52 26.55 -24.53
C LEU A 165 -13.03 26.90 -24.63
N GLY A 166 -12.28 26.36 -25.60
CA GLY A 166 -10.88 26.75 -25.83
C GLY A 166 -9.91 26.51 -24.65
N LEU A 167 -10.30 25.69 -23.66
CA LEU A 167 -9.54 25.52 -22.41
C LEU A 167 -8.20 24.81 -22.64
N GLN A 168 -7.15 25.32 -22.01
CA GLN A 168 -5.80 24.74 -22.10
C GLN A 168 -5.60 23.57 -21.12
N ALA A 169 -4.86 22.53 -21.55
CA ALA A 169 -4.54 21.39 -20.70
C ALA A 169 -3.56 21.78 -19.58
N LEU A 170 -3.89 21.39 -18.34
CA LEU A 170 -3.07 21.68 -17.16
C LEU A 170 -2.10 20.54 -16.84
N VAL A 171 -0.85 20.88 -16.54
CA VAL A 171 0.16 19.95 -16.04
C VAL A 171 0.24 20.04 -14.51
N LEU A 172 0.23 18.88 -13.85
CA LEU A 172 0.36 18.81 -12.39
C LEU A 172 1.74 19.37 -11.94
N PRO A 173 1.79 20.36 -11.03
CA PRO A 173 3.03 20.87 -10.45
C PRO A 173 3.80 19.78 -9.68
N ASP A 174 5.12 19.87 -9.64
CA ASP A 174 6.02 18.95 -8.91
C ASP A 174 5.84 17.46 -9.25
N LYS A 175 5.36 17.16 -10.47
CA LYS A 175 5.22 15.78 -10.91
C LYS A 175 6.61 15.15 -10.99
N LYS A 176 6.88 14.18 -10.12
CA LYS A 176 8.09 13.34 -10.20
C LYS A 176 8.29 12.93 -11.67
N ALA A 177 9.48 13.22 -12.20
CA ALA A 177 9.84 12.85 -13.55
C ALA A 177 9.53 11.36 -13.76
N ARG A 178 8.79 11.04 -14.82
CA ARG A 178 8.39 9.66 -15.07
C ARG A 178 9.64 8.80 -15.17
N LEU A 179 9.63 7.64 -14.50
CA LEU A 179 10.72 6.69 -14.61
C LEU A 179 10.89 6.18 -16.04
N THR A 180 9.78 6.15 -16.79
CA THR A 180 9.72 5.65 -18.16
C THR A 180 9.23 6.71 -19.14
N PHE A 181 9.78 6.70 -20.35
CA PHE A 181 9.20 7.39 -21.49
C PHE A 181 8.02 6.61 -22.11
N PRO A 182 7.10 7.29 -22.84
CA PRO A 182 6.07 6.62 -23.64
C PRO A 182 6.68 5.70 -24.69
N ALA A 183 5.94 4.66 -25.10
CA ALA A 183 6.41 3.70 -26.11
C ALA A 183 6.80 4.40 -27.44
N THR A 184 6.09 5.46 -27.81
CA THR A 184 6.34 6.24 -29.03
C THR A 184 7.67 6.98 -29.07
N LYS A 185 8.38 7.10 -27.93
CA LYS A 185 9.73 7.70 -27.91
C LYS A 185 10.81 6.73 -28.38
N PHE A 186 10.53 5.43 -28.40
CA PHE A 186 11.48 4.40 -28.84
C PHE A 186 11.29 4.11 -30.33
N MET A 187 12.38 3.74 -31.01
CA MET A 187 12.37 3.38 -32.41
C MET A 187 11.41 2.23 -32.71
N GLU A 188 10.87 2.22 -33.92
CA GLU A 188 9.93 1.19 -34.38
C GLU A 188 10.57 -0.22 -34.33
N SER A 189 11.82 -0.35 -34.76
CA SER A 189 12.60 -1.59 -34.69
C SER A 189 12.65 -2.18 -33.28
N PHE A 190 12.94 -1.33 -32.29
CA PHE A 190 12.97 -1.74 -30.88
C PHE A 190 11.60 -2.20 -30.39
N ARG A 191 10.52 -1.50 -30.77
CA ARG A 191 9.15 -1.87 -30.39
C ARG A 191 8.75 -3.22 -30.97
N GLN A 192 9.06 -3.46 -32.24
CA GLN A 192 8.78 -4.73 -32.90
C GLN A 192 9.53 -5.91 -32.25
N GLU A 193 10.79 -5.71 -31.86
CA GLU A 193 11.55 -6.75 -31.17
C GLU A 193 11.01 -7.02 -29.76
N VAL A 194 10.55 -5.99 -29.02
CA VAL A 194 9.85 -6.17 -27.75
C VAL A 194 8.58 -7.01 -27.91
N ASP A 195 7.84 -6.84 -29.01
CA ASP A 195 6.65 -7.65 -29.30
C ASP A 195 7.00 -9.11 -29.65
N LYS A 196 8.09 -9.35 -30.40
CA LYS A 196 8.63 -10.70 -30.61
C LYS A 196 9.05 -11.36 -29.30
N PHE A 197 9.77 -10.62 -28.44
CA PHE A 197 10.16 -11.09 -27.11
C PHE A 197 8.95 -11.40 -26.22
N LYS A 198 7.90 -10.58 -26.30
CA LYS A 198 6.63 -10.81 -25.59
C LYS A 198 5.99 -12.13 -26.04
N ALA A 199 5.91 -12.39 -27.34
CA ALA A 199 5.36 -13.65 -27.88
C ALA A 199 6.20 -14.86 -27.45
N ALA A 200 7.53 -14.75 -27.47
CA ALA A 200 8.44 -15.82 -27.06
C ALA A 200 8.30 -16.22 -25.57
N MET A 201 7.84 -15.32 -24.70
CA MET A 201 7.60 -15.61 -23.27
C MET A 201 6.28 -16.34 -22.99
N THR A 202 5.39 -16.44 -23.96
CA THR A 202 4.08 -17.11 -23.86
C THR A 202 3.88 -18.09 -25.01
N PRO A 203 4.70 -19.15 -25.13
CA PRO A 203 4.51 -20.11 -26.21
C PRO A 203 3.13 -20.77 -26.07
N GLU A 204 2.33 -20.67 -27.14
CA GLU A 204 0.95 -21.19 -27.19
C GLU A 204 0.90 -22.72 -27.31
N ASN A 205 1.93 -23.33 -27.91
CA ASN A 205 2.05 -24.77 -28.06
C ASN A 205 3.19 -25.33 -27.17
N LEU A 206 2.81 -26.13 -26.17
CA LEU A 206 3.75 -26.79 -25.26
C LEU A 206 4.51 -27.96 -25.92
N GLY A 207 3.95 -28.59 -26.97
CA GLY A 207 4.60 -29.70 -27.69
C GLY A 207 5.91 -29.28 -28.35
N ALA A 208 5.97 -28.04 -28.85
CA ALA A 208 7.16 -27.45 -29.46
C ALA A 208 8.29 -27.09 -28.47
N LEU A 209 8.12 -27.33 -27.15
CA LEU A 209 9.23 -27.27 -26.18
C LEU A 209 10.14 -28.50 -26.27
N HIS A 210 9.64 -29.60 -26.81
CA HIS A 210 10.40 -30.84 -26.96
C HIS A 210 11.25 -30.84 -28.24
N ASP A 211 10.79 -30.19 -29.31
CA ASP A 211 11.50 -30.10 -30.60
C ASP A 211 12.86 -29.37 -30.50
N ASP A 212 13.02 -28.45 -29.53
CA ASP A 212 14.26 -27.70 -29.32
C ASP A 212 15.29 -28.46 -28.43
N LEU A 213 14.93 -29.60 -27.85
CA LEU A 213 15.81 -30.35 -26.93
C LEU A 213 17.02 -30.95 -27.65
N ASP A 214 16.82 -31.40 -28.88
CA ASP A 214 17.85 -32.05 -29.71
C ASP A 214 18.69 -31.04 -30.52
N LEU A 215 18.32 -29.75 -30.50
CA LEU A 215 19.09 -28.70 -31.17
C LEU A 215 20.35 -28.34 -30.34
N PRO A 216 21.50 -28.09 -31.00
CA PRO A 216 22.66 -27.46 -30.37
C PRO A 216 22.26 -26.17 -29.65
N ALA A 217 22.93 -25.83 -28.55
CA ALA A 217 22.57 -24.69 -27.70
C ALA A 217 22.46 -23.35 -28.48
N GLU A 218 23.26 -23.21 -29.52
CA GLU A 218 23.32 -22.05 -30.44
C GLU A 218 22.07 -21.93 -31.34
N GLN A 219 21.44 -23.07 -31.67
CA GLN A 219 20.26 -23.15 -32.53
C GLN A 219 18.95 -23.13 -31.74
N ARG A 220 19.01 -23.27 -30.42
CA ARG A 220 17.83 -23.21 -29.53
C ARG A 220 17.25 -21.81 -29.52
N ARG A 221 15.95 -21.70 -29.84
CA ARG A 221 15.21 -20.45 -29.70
C ARG A 221 14.96 -20.16 -28.22
N PHE A 222 14.98 -18.88 -27.83
CA PHE A 222 14.62 -18.52 -26.46
C PHE A 222 13.17 -18.87 -26.18
N ARG A 223 12.97 -19.76 -25.22
CA ARG A 223 11.67 -20.04 -24.59
C ARG A 223 11.87 -20.21 -23.09
N PRO A 224 10.98 -19.66 -22.24
CA PRO A 224 10.98 -20.00 -20.83
C PRO A 224 10.57 -21.47 -20.65
N SER A 225 11.09 -22.14 -19.62
CA SER A 225 10.77 -23.54 -19.34
C SER A 225 9.28 -23.81 -19.08
N ARG A 226 8.51 -22.75 -18.78
CA ARG A 226 7.05 -22.75 -18.76
C ARG A 226 6.53 -21.41 -19.28
N PRO A 227 5.41 -21.39 -20.01
CA PRO A 227 4.75 -20.14 -20.39
C PRO A 227 4.53 -19.24 -19.19
N LEU A 228 4.94 -17.97 -19.30
CA LEU A 228 4.78 -17.00 -18.23
C LEU A 228 3.35 -16.46 -18.21
N LYS A 229 2.79 -16.22 -17.02
CA LYS A 229 1.45 -15.60 -16.89
C LYS A 229 1.44 -14.23 -17.58
N PRO A 230 0.34 -13.78 -18.22
CA PRO A 230 0.26 -12.48 -18.91
C PRO A 230 0.68 -11.28 -18.06
N SER A 231 0.38 -11.31 -16.76
CA SER A 231 0.81 -10.28 -15.81
C SER A 231 2.33 -10.25 -15.59
N THR A 232 3.00 -11.40 -15.64
CA THR A 232 4.47 -11.49 -15.53
C THR A 232 5.12 -10.93 -16.79
N VAL A 233 4.57 -11.28 -17.96
CA VAL A 233 5.02 -10.77 -19.27
C VAL A 233 4.89 -9.25 -19.33
N ALA A 234 3.72 -8.70 -18.97
CA ALA A 234 3.50 -7.26 -18.91
C ALA A 234 4.47 -6.56 -17.95
N LEU A 235 4.80 -7.19 -16.82
CA LEU A 235 5.80 -6.68 -15.88
C LEU A 235 7.21 -6.69 -16.49
N ARG A 236 7.61 -7.75 -17.20
CA ARG A 236 8.91 -7.84 -17.88
C ARG A 236 9.05 -6.78 -18.97
N VAL A 237 8.03 -6.58 -19.80
CA VAL A 237 8.00 -5.51 -20.81
C VAL A 237 8.11 -4.13 -20.17
N TYR A 238 7.37 -3.89 -19.08
CA TYR A 238 7.50 -2.65 -18.32
C TYR A 238 8.92 -2.43 -17.79
N GLN A 239 9.55 -3.48 -17.27
CA GLN A 239 10.91 -3.45 -16.75
C GLN A 239 11.97 -3.18 -17.84
N LEU A 240 11.80 -3.75 -19.05
CA LEU A 240 12.65 -3.42 -20.20
C LEU A 240 12.50 -1.94 -20.59
N ARG A 241 11.27 -1.42 -20.58
CA ARG A 241 11.04 0.01 -20.83
C ARG A 241 11.70 0.89 -19.76
N CYS A 242 11.74 0.46 -18.50
CA CYS A 242 12.50 1.15 -17.45
C CYS A 242 14.00 1.16 -17.74
N ALA A 243 14.58 0.04 -18.19
CA ALA A 243 15.99 -0.03 -18.58
C ALA A 243 16.29 0.89 -19.77
N ALA A 244 15.49 0.81 -20.83
CA ALA A 244 15.64 1.68 -22.01
C ALA A 244 15.53 3.18 -21.64
N SER A 245 14.56 3.52 -20.79
CA SER A 245 14.40 4.90 -20.33
C SER A 245 15.58 5.35 -19.46
N ALA A 246 16.13 4.47 -18.64
CA ALA A 246 17.31 4.78 -17.83
C ALA A 246 18.51 5.12 -18.70
N LEU A 247 18.74 4.39 -19.81
CA LEU A 247 19.79 4.73 -20.77
C LEU A 247 19.58 6.10 -21.42
N ILE A 248 18.35 6.41 -21.84
CA ILE A 248 18.04 7.75 -22.39
C ILE A 248 18.29 8.85 -21.35
N HIS A 249 17.95 8.60 -20.08
CA HIS A 249 18.25 9.54 -19.00
C HIS A 249 19.75 9.69 -18.71
N ALA A 250 20.57 8.69 -19.04
CA ALA A 250 22.02 8.77 -18.97
C ALA A 250 22.65 9.54 -20.15
N GLY A 251 21.85 9.99 -21.12
CA GLY A 251 22.31 10.74 -22.29
C GLY A 251 22.38 9.94 -23.59
N HIS A 252 21.97 8.66 -23.62
CA HIS A 252 21.89 7.90 -24.87
C HIS A 252 20.77 8.44 -25.76
N ASP A 253 21.02 8.56 -27.07
CA ASP A 253 19.96 8.92 -28.01
C ASP A 253 18.95 7.76 -28.13
N ALA A 254 17.66 8.09 -28.07
CA ALA A 254 16.59 7.13 -28.28
C ALA A 254 16.64 6.50 -29.69
N LYS A 255 17.22 7.21 -30.67
CA LYS A 255 17.42 6.70 -32.04
C LYS A 255 18.45 5.58 -32.13
N GLU A 256 19.43 5.55 -31.22
CA GLU A 256 20.47 4.51 -31.18
C GLU A 256 19.97 3.21 -30.52
N LEU A 257 18.87 3.27 -29.77
CA LEU A 257 18.24 2.09 -29.16
C LEU A 257 17.28 1.44 -30.16
N THR A 258 17.84 0.73 -31.14
CA THR A 258 17.10 0.04 -32.20
C THR A 258 16.76 -1.42 -31.88
N SER A 259 17.39 -2.02 -30.85
CA SER A 259 17.21 -3.42 -30.47
C SER A 259 17.25 -3.65 -28.95
N LEU A 260 16.75 -4.79 -28.50
CA LEU A 260 16.84 -5.28 -27.13
C LEU A 260 18.30 -5.50 -26.70
N ALA A 261 19.16 -5.97 -27.62
CA ALA A 261 20.60 -6.09 -27.37
C ALA A 261 21.23 -4.75 -27.00
N GLY A 262 20.75 -3.65 -27.58
CA GLY A 262 21.15 -2.29 -27.22
C GLY A 262 20.91 -1.94 -25.74
N LEU A 263 20.12 -2.69 -24.98
CA LEU A 263 19.93 -2.41 -23.55
C LEU A 263 21.11 -2.87 -22.67
N PHE A 264 21.92 -3.80 -23.17
CA PHE A 264 22.98 -4.44 -22.40
C PHE A 264 24.29 -4.61 -23.16
N THR A 265 24.36 -4.19 -24.42
CA THR A 265 25.59 -4.18 -25.23
C THR A 265 26.04 -2.74 -25.51
N PRO A 266 27.27 -2.34 -25.15
CA PRO A 266 28.25 -3.12 -24.38
C PRO A 266 27.79 -3.38 -22.94
N ALA A 267 28.37 -4.40 -22.27
CA ALA A 267 27.99 -4.84 -20.91
C ALA A 267 27.98 -3.69 -19.86
N SER A 268 28.75 -2.62 -20.10
CA SER A 268 28.75 -1.41 -19.29
C SER A 268 27.37 -0.71 -19.20
N ARG A 269 26.49 -0.87 -20.20
CA ARG A 269 25.12 -0.33 -20.18
C ARG A 269 24.30 -0.86 -19.00
N ILE A 270 24.56 -2.09 -18.55
CA ILE A 270 23.87 -2.69 -17.40
C ILE A 270 24.18 -1.89 -16.12
N LYS A 271 25.45 -1.49 -15.93
CA LYS A 271 25.88 -0.64 -14.80
C LYS A 271 25.23 0.74 -14.89
N THR A 272 25.18 1.33 -16.08
CA THR A 272 24.52 2.63 -16.33
C THR A 272 23.05 2.60 -15.94
N VAL A 273 22.30 1.55 -16.33
CA VAL A 273 20.90 1.38 -15.93
C VAL A 273 20.75 1.38 -14.41
N VAL A 274 21.55 0.58 -13.69
CA VAL A 274 21.47 0.53 -12.21
C VAL A 274 21.83 1.86 -11.57
N ARG A 275 22.85 2.55 -12.09
CA ARG A 275 23.29 3.87 -11.60
C ARG A 275 22.16 4.90 -11.70
N ILE A 276 21.54 5.05 -12.87
CA ILE A 276 20.43 5.99 -13.07
C ILE A 276 19.24 5.65 -12.17
N LEU A 277 18.93 4.36 -11.98
CA LEU A 277 17.85 3.96 -11.07
C LEU A 277 18.16 4.37 -9.62
N ARG A 278 19.42 4.26 -9.18
CA ARG A 278 19.88 4.70 -7.84
C ARG A 278 19.85 6.22 -7.67
N GLU A 279 20.33 6.97 -8.65
CA GLU A 279 20.27 8.44 -8.67
C GLU A 279 18.81 8.94 -8.56
N ARG A 280 17.85 8.13 -9.02
CA ARG A 280 16.41 8.40 -8.93
C ARG A 280 15.74 7.80 -7.69
N GLY A 281 16.53 7.36 -6.71
CA GLY A 281 16.07 6.95 -5.38
C GLY A 281 15.79 5.45 -5.22
N ALA A 282 16.26 4.59 -6.12
CA ALA A 282 16.21 3.15 -5.87
C ALA A 282 17.22 2.75 -4.79
N GLU A 283 16.76 1.96 -3.81
CA GLU A 283 17.61 1.42 -2.76
C GLU A 283 18.72 0.51 -3.33
N PRO A 284 19.90 0.41 -2.66
CA PRO A 284 21.02 -0.41 -3.13
C PRO A 284 20.64 -1.87 -3.42
N ARG A 285 19.81 -2.47 -2.55
CA ARG A 285 19.22 -3.80 -2.72
C ARG A 285 17.71 -3.66 -2.85
N SER A 286 17.18 -3.80 -4.06
CA SER A 286 15.80 -3.48 -4.38
C SER A 286 15.18 -4.58 -5.24
N SER A 287 14.01 -5.09 -4.82
CA SER A 287 13.25 -6.05 -5.63
C SER A 287 12.85 -5.47 -6.98
N PHE A 288 12.69 -4.14 -7.06
CA PHE A 288 12.38 -3.45 -8.29
C PHE A 288 13.56 -3.48 -9.27
N VAL A 289 14.76 -3.09 -8.82
CA VAL A 289 15.98 -3.12 -9.64
C VAL A 289 16.34 -4.55 -10.00
N ALA A 290 16.28 -5.49 -9.05
CA ALA A 290 16.49 -6.91 -9.30
C ALA A 290 15.51 -7.47 -10.35
N GLY A 291 14.26 -6.98 -10.35
CA GLY A 291 13.28 -7.32 -11.37
C GLY A 291 13.66 -6.80 -12.76
N ILE A 292 14.22 -5.59 -12.87
CA ILE A 292 14.74 -5.04 -14.13
C ILE A 292 15.92 -5.86 -14.65
N ILE A 293 16.87 -6.21 -13.79
CA ILE A 293 18.00 -7.06 -14.17
C ILE A 293 17.52 -8.45 -14.62
N GLU A 294 16.49 -9.00 -13.99
CA GLU A 294 15.89 -10.26 -14.43
C GLU A 294 15.22 -10.14 -15.81
N ALA A 295 14.59 -9.01 -16.11
CA ALA A 295 14.06 -8.76 -17.45
C ALA A 295 15.19 -8.66 -18.50
N LEU A 296 16.30 -8.01 -18.15
CA LEU A 296 17.51 -7.96 -19.00
C LEU A 296 18.13 -9.35 -19.18
N ARG A 297 18.13 -10.23 -18.16
CA ARG A 297 18.57 -11.63 -18.30
C ARG A 297 17.73 -12.41 -19.30
N HIS A 298 16.41 -12.21 -19.29
CA HIS A 298 15.53 -12.83 -20.29
C HIS A 298 15.82 -12.27 -21.69
N ALA A 299 15.96 -10.95 -21.83
CA ALA A 299 16.27 -10.32 -23.10
C ALA A 299 17.65 -10.74 -23.64
N ALA A 300 18.67 -10.87 -22.79
CA ALA A 300 19.99 -11.36 -23.18
C ALA A 300 19.95 -12.79 -23.73
N ARG A 301 19.17 -13.69 -23.12
CA ARG A 301 18.97 -15.04 -23.67
C ARG A 301 18.18 -15.00 -24.98
N PHE A 302 17.19 -14.12 -25.09
CA PHE A 302 16.42 -13.94 -26.32
C PHE A 302 17.28 -13.47 -27.49
N CYS A 303 18.19 -12.53 -27.24
CA CYS A 303 19.12 -12.02 -28.25
C CYS A 303 20.38 -12.89 -28.41
N GLN A 304 20.50 -14.02 -27.69
CA GLN A 304 21.70 -14.86 -27.67
C GLN A 304 22.99 -14.05 -27.41
N ALA A 305 22.97 -13.21 -26.37
CA ALA A 305 24.09 -12.34 -26.02
C ALA A 305 25.34 -13.10 -25.59
N ASP A 306 26.50 -12.46 -25.69
CA ASP A 306 27.80 -13.05 -25.35
C ASP A 306 27.93 -13.41 -23.86
N ALA A 307 28.88 -14.31 -23.56
CA ALA A 307 29.15 -14.80 -22.21
C ALA A 307 29.42 -13.66 -21.20
N ASP A 308 30.12 -12.61 -21.62
CA ASP A 308 30.43 -11.44 -20.78
C ASP A 308 29.19 -10.71 -20.30
N VAL A 309 28.18 -10.54 -21.17
CA VAL A 309 26.90 -9.93 -20.83
C VAL A 309 26.18 -10.79 -19.80
N HIS A 310 26.16 -12.11 -20.01
CA HIS A 310 25.53 -13.05 -19.08
C HIS A 310 26.21 -13.05 -17.70
N ALA A 311 27.54 -13.03 -17.66
CA ALA A 311 28.32 -12.95 -16.44
C ALA A 311 28.04 -11.64 -15.69
N GLU A 312 28.03 -10.50 -16.38
CA GLU A 312 27.78 -9.20 -15.77
C GLU A 312 26.34 -9.06 -15.24
N LEU A 313 25.34 -9.56 -15.96
CA LEU A 313 23.96 -9.62 -15.49
C LEU A 313 23.82 -10.50 -14.25
N ALA A 314 24.53 -11.63 -14.18
CA ALA A 314 24.55 -12.49 -12.99
C ALA A 314 25.19 -11.80 -11.78
N ARG A 315 26.34 -11.17 -11.99
CA ARG A 315 27.05 -10.41 -10.95
C ARG A 315 26.20 -9.28 -10.40
N ILE A 316 25.62 -8.45 -11.27
CA ILE A 316 24.76 -7.33 -10.86
C ILE A 316 23.50 -7.84 -10.16
N LYS A 317 22.89 -8.93 -10.62
CA LYS A 317 21.72 -9.53 -9.95
C LYS A 317 22.00 -9.85 -8.48
N GLY A 318 23.15 -10.46 -8.19
CA GLY A 318 23.58 -10.78 -6.82
C GLY A 318 23.76 -9.54 -5.93
N ILE A 319 24.19 -8.42 -6.52
CA ILE A 319 24.39 -7.14 -5.80
C ILE A 319 23.04 -6.48 -5.47
N VAL A 320 22.12 -6.43 -6.43
CA VAL A 320 20.87 -5.65 -6.29
C VAL A 320 19.74 -6.45 -5.64
N GLU A 321 19.83 -7.78 -5.58
CA GLU A 321 18.79 -8.62 -5.00
C GLU A 321 18.70 -8.44 -3.48
N PRO A 322 17.52 -8.14 -2.92
CA PRO A 322 17.32 -8.12 -1.47
C PRO A 322 17.66 -9.47 -0.84
N ALA A 323 18.22 -9.45 0.38
CA ALA A 323 18.40 -10.66 1.16
C ALA A 323 17.02 -11.27 1.50
N ASN A 324 16.83 -12.56 1.23
CA ASN A 324 15.60 -13.29 1.55
C ASN A 324 15.56 -13.67 3.05
N ASN A 325 15.44 -12.69 3.94
CA ASN A 325 15.47 -12.89 5.40
C ASN A 325 14.07 -13.08 6.01
N GLY A 326 13.15 -13.75 5.30
CA GLY A 326 11.78 -13.96 5.79
C GLY A 326 10.91 -12.71 5.73
N VAL A 327 10.14 -12.44 6.80
CA VAL A 327 9.23 -11.28 6.86
C VAL A 327 10.04 -10.00 7.08
N VAL A 328 9.96 -9.07 6.11
CA VAL A 328 10.61 -7.75 6.18
C VAL A 328 10.24 -7.02 7.48
N SER A 329 11.19 -6.31 8.09
CA SER A 329 11.04 -5.61 9.39
C SER A 329 9.74 -4.82 9.51
N LYS A 330 9.38 -4.05 8.48
CA LYS A 330 8.14 -3.28 8.42
C LYS A 330 6.88 -4.14 8.53
N ASN A 331 6.86 -5.32 7.91
CA ASN A 331 5.74 -6.25 8.03
C ASN A 331 5.73 -6.90 9.42
N ARG A 332 6.90 -7.14 10.02
CA ARG A 332 7.01 -7.67 11.39
C ARG A 332 6.45 -6.69 12.42
N GLU A 333 6.79 -5.41 12.34
CA GLU A 333 6.23 -4.36 13.22
C GLU A 333 4.72 -4.23 13.10
N ARG A 334 4.19 -4.24 11.87
CA ARG A 334 2.74 -4.18 11.65
C ARG A 334 2.02 -5.42 12.14
N LEU A 335 2.64 -6.60 11.99
CA LEU A 335 2.08 -7.84 12.53
C LEU A 335 2.06 -7.80 14.06
N ARG A 336 3.14 -7.35 14.72
CA ARG A 336 3.17 -7.14 16.18
C ARG A 336 1.99 -6.30 16.65
N ALA A 337 1.72 -5.18 15.98
CA ALA A 337 0.57 -4.35 16.31
C ALA A 337 -0.78 -5.06 16.13
N MET A 338 -0.93 -5.97 15.15
CA MET A 338 -2.17 -6.75 14.95
C MET A 338 -2.38 -7.83 16.03
N ILE A 339 -1.32 -8.38 16.61
CA ILE A 339 -1.41 -9.51 17.55
C ILE A 339 -1.57 -9.07 19.01
N GLU A 340 -1.41 -7.78 19.30
CA GLU A 340 -1.73 -7.16 20.58
C GLU A 340 -3.15 -7.55 21.02
N PRO A 341 -3.39 -7.97 22.28
CA PRO A 341 -4.64 -8.61 22.69
C PRO A 341 -5.92 -7.86 22.29
N ASN A 342 -5.96 -6.54 22.55
CA ASN A 342 -7.11 -5.70 22.23
C ASN A 342 -7.30 -5.52 20.72
N THR A 343 -6.22 -5.27 19.99
CA THR A 343 -6.26 -5.11 18.53
C THR A 343 -6.69 -6.42 17.85
N ARG A 344 -6.13 -7.54 18.30
CA ARG A 344 -6.48 -8.89 17.84
C ARG A 344 -7.96 -9.17 18.05
N ALA A 345 -8.49 -8.92 19.25
CA ALA A 345 -9.91 -9.09 19.54
C ALA A 345 -10.80 -8.26 18.59
N ILE A 346 -10.44 -7.00 18.35
CA ILE A 346 -11.18 -6.14 17.40
C ILE A 346 -11.11 -6.69 15.98
N ILE A 347 -9.94 -7.11 15.49
CA ILE A 347 -9.77 -7.66 14.14
C ILE A 347 -10.61 -8.91 13.94
N MET A 348 -10.62 -9.82 14.93
CA MET A 348 -11.40 -11.05 14.89
C MET A 348 -12.91 -10.80 14.88
N MET A 349 -13.38 -9.78 15.63
CA MET A 349 -14.81 -9.41 15.71
C MET A 349 -15.24 -8.37 14.66
N LEU A 350 -14.32 -7.91 13.82
CA LEU A 350 -14.58 -6.83 12.87
C LEU A 350 -15.67 -7.17 11.84
N PRO A 351 -15.75 -8.39 11.29
CA PRO A 351 -16.87 -8.77 10.42
C PRO A 351 -18.23 -8.59 11.10
N GLN A 352 -18.36 -9.00 12.37
CA GLN A 352 -19.59 -8.88 13.15
C GLN A 352 -19.92 -7.42 13.44
N PHE A 353 -18.95 -6.61 13.86
CA PHE A 353 -19.17 -5.17 14.08
C PHE A 353 -19.61 -4.43 12.80
N LEU A 354 -19.06 -4.82 11.65
CA LEU A 354 -19.47 -4.24 10.36
C LEU A 354 -20.88 -4.66 9.96
N LEU A 355 -21.27 -5.92 10.21
CA LEU A 355 -22.62 -6.41 9.98
C LEU A 355 -23.64 -5.72 10.90
N GLU A 356 -23.35 -5.61 12.19
CA GLU A 356 -24.19 -4.89 13.16
C GLU A 356 -24.30 -3.40 12.82
N GLY A 357 -23.19 -2.79 12.42
CA GLY A 357 -23.16 -1.41 11.94
C GLY A 357 -24.04 -1.21 10.70
N ALA A 358 -24.09 -2.18 9.79
CA ALA A 358 -24.95 -2.13 8.61
C ALA A 358 -26.45 -2.13 8.98
N LYS A 359 -26.85 -2.84 10.04
CA LYS A 359 -28.24 -2.83 10.54
C LYS A 359 -28.68 -1.45 11.06
N LYS A 360 -27.73 -0.60 11.43
CA LYS A 360 -27.96 0.76 11.95
C LYS A 360 -27.88 1.84 10.86
N CYS A 361 -27.54 1.48 9.63
CA CYS A 361 -27.45 2.42 8.52
C CYS A 361 -28.85 2.75 7.98
N THR A 362 -29.11 4.04 7.78
CA THR A 362 -30.34 4.51 7.10
C THR A 362 -30.23 4.39 5.58
N ASP A 363 -29.03 4.57 5.01
CA ASP A 363 -28.75 4.37 3.58
C ASP A 363 -28.45 2.88 3.28
N PRO A 364 -29.29 2.19 2.47
CA PRO A 364 -29.06 0.80 2.08
C PRO A 364 -27.73 0.58 1.35
N LEU A 365 -27.24 1.58 0.60
CA LEU A 365 -25.97 1.47 -0.11
C LEU A 365 -24.79 1.54 0.87
N ASP A 366 -24.87 2.34 1.93
CA ASP A 366 -23.86 2.33 3.00
C ASP A 366 -23.86 1.01 3.77
N ALA A 367 -25.05 0.48 4.08
CA ALA A 367 -25.20 -0.84 4.69
C ALA A 367 -24.52 -1.93 3.84
N ALA A 368 -24.81 -1.95 2.54
CA ALA A 368 -24.22 -2.91 1.60
C ALA A 368 -22.69 -2.76 1.49
N ARG A 369 -22.17 -1.52 1.49
CA ARG A 369 -20.73 -1.26 1.48
C ARG A 369 -20.04 -1.82 2.73
N ARG A 370 -20.67 -1.76 3.90
CA ARG A 370 -20.14 -2.31 5.16
C ARG A 370 -20.13 -3.83 5.17
N VAL A 371 -21.25 -4.47 4.82
CA VAL A 371 -21.34 -5.94 4.78
C VAL A 371 -20.36 -6.52 3.76
N ARG A 372 -20.18 -5.85 2.62
CA ARG A 372 -19.15 -6.23 1.65
C ARG A 372 -17.76 -6.31 2.29
N VAL A 373 -17.37 -5.31 3.09
CA VAL A 373 -16.07 -5.29 3.76
C VAL A 373 -16.02 -6.33 4.88
N ALA A 374 -17.13 -6.60 5.57
CA ALA A 374 -17.24 -7.67 6.55
C ALA A 374 -16.87 -9.03 5.93
N VAL A 375 -17.49 -9.38 4.80
CA VAL A 375 -17.22 -10.63 4.08
C VAL A 375 -15.77 -10.71 3.59
N MET A 376 -15.21 -9.59 3.10
CA MET A 376 -13.80 -9.54 2.68
C MET A 376 -12.85 -9.86 3.83
N ILE A 377 -13.09 -9.28 5.02
CA ILE A 377 -12.26 -9.49 6.19
C ILE A 377 -12.46 -10.90 6.75
N GLU A 378 -13.70 -11.39 6.80
CA GLU A 378 -14.03 -12.76 7.20
C GLU A 378 -13.26 -13.77 6.35
N LEU A 379 -13.31 -13.67 5.03
CA LEU A 379 -12.58 -14.57 4.13
C LEU A 379 -11.06 -14.48 4.30
N LEU A 380 -10.52 -13.28 4.58
CA LEU A 380 -9.10 -13.08 4.84
C LEU A 380 -8.64 -13.69 6.17
N THR A 381 -9.49 -13.69 7.19
CA THR A 381 -9.19 -14.26 8.51
C THR A 381 -9.41 -15.76 8.54
N VAL A 382 -10.44 -16.25 7.85
CA VAL A 382 -10.80 -17.68 7.85
C VAL A 382 -9.93 -18.42 6.85
N VAL A 383 -9.93 -18.04 5.57
CA VAL A 383 -9.27 -18.81 4.49
C VAL A 383 -7.87 -18.30 4.14
N ALA A 384 -7.55 -17.05 4.51
CA ALA A 384 -6.29 -16.39 4.18
C ALA A 384 -5.93 -16.38 2.67
N PRO A 385 -6.86 -16.12 1.73
CA PRO A 385 -6.54 -16.08 0.30
C PRO A 385 -5.57 -14.94 -0.02
N ARG A 386 -4.89 -15.03 -1.17
CA ARG A 386 -4.20 -13.85 -1.71
C ARG A 386 -5.25 -12.82 -2.15
N LEU A 387 -4.90 -11.54 -2.06
CA LEU A 387 -5.79 -10.46 -2.50
C LEU A 387 -6.28 -10.63 -3.94
N GLY A 388 -5.41 -11.20 -4.79
CA GLY A 388 -5.73 -11.51 -6.18
C GLY A 388 -6.71 -12.65 -6.38
N ASN A 389 -6.85 -13.55 -5.41
CA ASN A 389 -7.85 -14.60 -5.43
C ASN A 389 -9.17 -14.01 -4.92
N LEU A 390 -9.12 -13.25 -3.82
CA LEU A 390 -10.30 -12.64 -3.21
C LEU A 390 -11.06 -11.72 -4.19
N ASN A 391 -10.34 -10.90 -4.96
CA ASN A 391 -10.99 -9.98 -5.91
C ASN A 391 -11.55 -10.68 -7.15
N LEU A 392 -11.12 -11.91 -7.44
CA LEU A 392 -11.55 -12.71 -8.60
C LEU A 392 -12.50 -13.85 -8.20
N LEU A 393 -13.08 -13.81 -6.99
CA LEU A 393 -14.09 -14.80 -6.64
C LEU A 393 -15.35 -14.59 -7.49
N HIS A 394 -15.82 -15.68 -8.07
CA HIS A 394 -16.93 -15.74 -9.02
C HIS A 394 -18.07 -16.56 -8.43
N LEU A 395 -19.32 -16.16 -8.68
CA LEU A 395 -20.49 -16.77 -8.07
C LEU A 395 -20.56 -18.29 -8.31
N GLU A 396 -20.46 -18.70 -9.58
CA GLU A 396 -20.68 -20.11 -9.97
C GLU A 396 -19.49 -21.03 -9.69
N ARG A 397 -18.26 -20.57 -9.96
CA ARG A 397 -17.07 -21.43 -9.82
C ARG A 397 -16.40 -21.36 -8.46
N SER A 398 -16.57 -20.26 -7.71
CA SER A 398 -15.86 -20.08 -6.45
C SER A 398 -16.65 -20.51 -5.23
N LEU A 399 -17.98 -20.63 -5.32
CA LEU A 399 -18.81 -21.09 -4.21
C LEU A 399 -19.60 -22.33 -4.64
N ARG A 400 -19.45 -23.42 -3.89
CA ARG A 400 -20.30 -24.62 -4.05
C ARG A 400 -21.07 -24.88 -2.78
N ARG A 401 -22.39 -24.90 -2.88
CA ARG A 401 -23.27 -25.33 -1.78
C ARG A 401 -23.27 -26.86 -1.71
N ALA A 402 -23.25 -27.42 -0.51
CA ALA A 402 -23.40 -28.86 -0.34
C ALA A 402 -24.80 -29.27 -0.84
N THR A 403 -24.86 -30.37 -1.59
CA THR A 403 -26.07 -30.87 -2.27
C THR A 403 -27.16 -31.39 -1.34
N ASN A 404 -26.86 -31.55 -0.04
CA ASN A 404 -27.79 -32.11 0.92
C ASN A 404 -28.61 -30.97 1.53
N GLY A 405 -29.83 -30.73 1.03
CA GLY A 405 -30.70 -29.58 1.32
C GLY A 405 -31.06 -29.27 2.79
N LYS A 406 -30.51 -30.00 3.76
CA LYS A 406 -30.58 -29.68 5.20
C LYS A 406 -29.32 -28.97 5.74
N SER A 407 -28.21 -28.98 5.01
CA SER A 407 -26.94 -28.39 5.43
C SER A 407 -26.63 -27.11 4.66
N ARG A 408 -26.44 -25.99 5.37
CA ARG A 408 -25.93 -24.72 4.81
C ARG A 408 -24.41 -24.75 4.54
N ALA A 409 -23.83 -25.94 4.37
CA ALA A 409 -22.42 -26.10 4.11
C ALA A 409 -22.04 -25.48 2.75
N MET A 410 -20.99 -24.66 2.76
CA MET A 410 -20.50 -23.95 1.58
C MET A 410 -18.99 -24.18 1.44
N TYR A 411 -18.56 -24.58 0.26
CA TYR A 411 -17.14 -24.68 -0.11
C TYR A 411 -16.70 -23.43 -0.85
N LEU A 412 -15.56 -22.87 -0.45
CA LEU A 412 -14.83 -21.89 -1.24
C LEU A 412 -13.80 -22.62 -2.12
N ILE A 413 -13.89 -22.38 -3.43
CA ILE A 413 -13.03 -23.00 -4.44
C ILE A 413 -12.28 -21.90 -5.21
N VAL A 414 -10.97 -22.07 -5.34
CA VAL A 414 -10.11 -21.29 -6.23
C VAL A 414 -9.19 -22.26 -6.95
N ASP A 415 -9.36 -22.33 -8.27
CA ASP A 415 -8.68 -23.30 -9.11
C ASP A 415 -7.16 -23.08 -9.16
N GLU A 416 -6.40 -24.13 -9.46
CA GLU A 416 -4.94 -24.08 -9.57
C GLU A 416 -4.44 -23.06 -10.60
N THR A 417 -5.19 -22.83 -11.68
CA THR A 417 -4.87 -21.85 -12.72
C THR A 417 -5.00 -20.41 -12.20
N GLU A 418 -5.94 -20.18 -11.28
CA GLU A 418 -6.28 -18.88 -10.69
C GLU A 418 -5.33 -18.48 -9.55
N VAL A 419 -4.64 -19.45 -8.94
CA VAL A 419 -3.68 -19.20 -7.86
C VAL A 419 -2.25 -18.96 -8.38
N LYS A 420 -1.50 -18.08 -7.72
CA LYS A 420 -0.12 -17.72 -8.13
C LYS A 420 0.86 -18.90 -8.13
N ASN A 421 0.63 -19.84 -7.22
CA ASN A 421 1.49 -20.97 -6.89
C ASN A 421 1.02 -22.29 -7.52
N GLY A 422 -0.13 -22.35 -8.19
CA GLY A 422 -0.70 -23.63 -8.65
C GLY A 422 -1.08 -24.59 -7.51
N VAL A 423 -1.42 -24.07 -6.33
CA VAL A 423 -1.95 -24.89 -5.22
C VAL A 423 -3.41 -24.46 -5.01
N PRO A 424 -4.40 -25.27 -5.44
CA PRO A 424 -5.80 -24.88 -5.39
C PRO A 424 -6.23 -24.61 -3.94
N ILE A 425 -7.24 -23.77 -3.77
CA ILE A 425 -7.89 -23.56 -2.49
C ILE A 425 -9.25 -24.24 -2.60
N GLU A 426 -9.44 -25.31 -1.84
CA GLU A 426 -10.75 -25.93 -1.66
C GLU A 426 -10.97 -26.08 -0.17
N ARG A 427 -11.99 -25.39 0.36
CA ARG A 427 -12.20 -25.33 1.80
C ARG A 427 -13.67 -25.27 2.15
N LEU A 428 -14.10 -26.20 3.00
CA LEU A 428 -15.39 -26.08 3.68
C LEU A 428 -15.34 -24.86 4.62
N LEU A 429 -16.30 -23.96 4.44
CA LEU A 429 -16.43 -22.75 5.25
C LEU A 429 -17.14 -23.07 6.58
N PRO A 430 -16.71 -22.46 7.69
CA PRO A 430 -17.49 -22.47 8.93
C PRO A 430 -18.91 -21.96 8.69
N ALA A 431 -19.89 -22.49 9.44
CA ALA A 431 -21.30 -22.15 9.27
C ALA A 431 -21.57 -20.63 9.36
N ALA A 432 -20.95 -19.95 10.32
CA ALA A 432 -21.08 -18.49 10.48
C ALA A 432 -20.51 -17.71 9.28
N THR A 433 -19.40 -18.18 8.69
CA THR A 433 -18.82 -17.59 7.48
C THR A 433 -19.74 -17.80 6.28
N ALA A 434 -20.29 -19.01 6.10
CA ALA A 434 -21.24 -19.32 5.04
C ALA A 434 -22.50 -18.46 5.15
N GLU A 435 -23.05 -18.31 6.36
CA GLU A 435 -24.22 -17.45 6.62
C GLU A 435 -23.94 -15.98 6.30
N LEU A 436 -22.79 -15.44 6.70
CA LEU A 436 -22.41 -14.07 6.36
C LEU A 436 -22.30 -13.86 4.83
N ILE A 437 -21.78 -14.85 4.12
CA ILE A 437 -21.71 -14.81 2.65
C ILE A 437 -23.11 -14.85 2.05
N GLU A 438 -24.01 -15.72 2.51
CA GLU A 438 -25.38 -15.77 1.99
C GLU A 438 -26.12 -14.44 2.23
N ILE A 439 -26.01 -13.87 3.44
CA ILE A 439 -26.56 -12.53 3.74
C ILE A 439 -26.04 -11.48 2.74
N TRP A 440 -24.73 -11.51 2.44
CA TRP A 440 -24.15 -10.63 1.45
C TRP A 440 -24.71 -10.88 0.05
N LEU A 441 -24.73 -12.12 -0.41
CA LEU A 441 -25.14 -12.47 -1.78
C LEU A 441 -26.62 -12.18 -2.04
N GLU A 442 -27.48 -12.49 -1.09
CA GLU A 442 -28.94 -12.37 -1.25
C GLU A 442 -29.44 -10.95 -1.00
N LYS A 443 -28.94 -10.27 0.04
CA LYS A 443 -29.54 -8.99 0.50
C LYS A 443 -28.78 -7.76 0.04
N PHE A 444 -27.45 -7.78 0.08
CA PHE A 444 -26.64 -6.57 -0.05
C PHE A 444 -25.90 -6.44 -1.37
N ARG A 445 -25.47 -7.56 -1.96
CA ARG A 445 -24.79 -7.60 -3.24
C ARG A 445 -25.68 -7.06 -4.38
N PRO A 446 -26.98 -7.39 -4.48
CA PRO A 446 -27.84 -6.88 -5.56
C PRO A 446 -27.94 -5.35 -5.57
N LEU A 447 -27.81 -4.70 -4.41
CA LEU A 447 -27.83 -3.24 -4.28
C LEU A 447 -26.59 -2.56 -4.89
N LEU A 448 -25.49 -3.31 -5.06
CA LEU A 448 -24.22 -2.79 -5.58
C LEU A 448 -23.86 -3.35 -6.97
N ALA A 449 -24.40 -4.51 -7.33
CA ALA A 449 -24.13 -5.18 -8.59
C ALA A 449 -25.06 -4.67 -9.69
N LYS A 450 -24.53 -4.52 -10.91
CA LYS A 450 -25.38 -4.47 -12.09
C LYS A 450 -25.94 -5.87 -12.40
N PRO A 451 -27.13 -5.98 -13.00
CA PRO A 451 -27.64 -7.25 -13.52
C PRO A 451 -26.58 -7.96 -14.38
N GLY A 452 -26.44 -9.28 -14.20
CA GLY A 452 -25.48 -10.10 -14.95
C GLY A 452 -24.01 -10.02 -14.49
N ASN A 453 -23.64 -9.16 -13.54
CA ASN A 453 -22.26 -9.17 -13.01
C ASN A 453 -22.01 -10.49 -12.26
N PRO A 454 -21.01 -11.31 -12.60
CA PRO A 454 -20.86 -12.66 -12.04
C PRO A 454 -19.88 -12.73 -10.84
N TRP A 455 -19.35 -11.59 -10.38
CA TRP A 455 -18.32 -11.55 -9.35
C TRP A 455 -18.92 -11.41 -7.94
N ILE A 456 -18.37 -12.12 -6.95
CA ILE A 456 -18.81 -11.99 -5.54
C ILE A 456 -18.67 -10.54 -5.07
N PHE A 457 -17.59 -9.87 -5.51
CA PHE A 457 -17.34 -8.46 -5.26
C PHE A 457 -17.41 -7.66 -6.57
N PRO A 458 -18.58 -7.07 -6.90
CA PRO A 458 -18.78 -6.42 -8.19
C PRO A 458 -17.98 -5.11 -8.30
N GLY A 459 -17.37 -4.90 -9.46
CA GLY A 459 -16.70 -3.66 -9.86
C GLY A 459 -17.60 -2.80 -10.77
N LYS A 460 -16.97 -1.91 -11.55
CA LYS A 460 -17.69 -1.15 -12.58
C LYS A 460 -18.01 -2.06 -13.78
N LYS A 461 -19.22 -1.91 -14.34
CA LYS A 461 -19.72 -2.76 -15.44
C LYS A 461 -19.72 -4.24 -15.03
N GLU A 462 -19.34 -5.15 -15.92
CA GLU A 462 -19.26 -6.61 -15.69
C GLU A 462 -17.91 -7.07 -15.12
N LYS A 463 -17.07 -6.12 -14.67
CA LYS A 463 -15.74 -6.42 -14.15
C LYS A 463 -15.76 -6.69 -12.65
N PRO A 464 -14.80 -7.46 -12.13
CA PRO A 464 -14.61 -7.58 -10.70
C PRO A 464 -14.14 -6.27 -10.10
N MET A 465 -14.27 -6.14 -8.79
CA MET A 465 -13.61 -5.08 -8.05
C MET A 465 -12.08 -5.13 -8.25
N THR A 466 -11.46 -3.97 -8.41
CA THR A 466 -10.00 -3.89 -8.53
C THR A 466 -9.34 -4.24 -7.20
N LYS A 467 -8.15 -4.87 -7.27
CA LYS A 467 -7.35 -5.23 -6.08
C LYS A 467 -7.05 -4.01 -5.21
N ASP A 468 -6.75 -2.87 -5.84
CA ASP A 468 -6.43 -1.62 -5.14
C ASP A 468 -7.62 -1.09 -4.33
N LEU A 469 -8.82 -1.08 -4.93
CA LEU A 469 -10.02 -0.58 -4.26
C LEU A 469 -10.39 -1.50 -3.08
N LEU A 470 -10.44 -2.80 -3.34
CA LEU A 470 -10.70 -3.82 -2.33
C LEU A 470 -9.70 -3.71 -1.17
N GLY A 471 -8.40 -3.62 -1.48
CA GLY A 471 -7.35 -3.49 -0.48
C GLY A 471 -7.42 -2.20 0.33
N SER A 472 -7.81 -1.09 -0.32
CA SER A 472 -7.99 0.21 0.34
C SER A 472 -9.11 0.19 1.37
N TRP A 473 -10.21 -0.52 1.10
CA TRP A 473 -11.35 -0.60 2.00
C TRP A 473 -11.09 -1.50 3.20
N ILE A 474 -10.47 -2.67 3.00
CA ILE A 474 -10.01 -3.51 4.11
C ILE A 474 -9.08 -2.72 5.02
N THR A 475 -8.07 -2.07 4.43
CA THR A 475 -7.10 -1.26 5.18
C THR A 475 -7.78 -0.15 5.96
N ARG A 476 -8.74 0.56 5.33
CA ARG A 476 -9.52 1.61 5.99
C ARG A 476 -10.33 1.06 7.16
N ALA A 477 -11.06 -0.05 6.98
CA ALA A 477 -11.86 -0.64 8.04
C ALA A 477 -11.00 -1.06 9.24
N VAL A 478 -9.87 -1.73 9.01
CA VAL A 478 -8.97 -2.12 10.11
C VAL A 478 -8.37 -0.89 10.80
N ARG A 479 -7.99 0.15 10.06
CA ARG A 479 -7.55 1.43 10.66
C ARG A 479 -8.65 2.07 11.50
N ASP A 480 -9.88 2.06 11.01
CA ASP A 480 -11.02 2.76 11.61
C ASP A 480 -11.57 2.05 12.84
N TYR A 481 -11.41 0.73 12.97
CA TYR A 481 -11.84 -0.04 14.14
C TYR A 481 -10.65 -0.43 15.03
N ALA A 482 -9.63 -1.07 14.47
CA ALA A 482 -8.52 -1.67 15.21
C ALA A 482 -7.28 -0.76 15.34
N LYS A 483 -7.28 0.41 14.68
CA LYS A 483 -6.30 1.50 14.92
C LYS A 483 -4.87 1.20 14.52
N VAL A 484 -4.71 0.21 13.66
CA VAL A 484 -3.40 -0.23 13.15
C VAL A 484 -3.32 -0.09 11.64
N GLU A 485 -2.10 0.16 11.15
CA GLU A 485 -1.80 0.23 9.73
C GLU A 485 -1.53 -1.16 9.17
N VAL A 486 -2.43 -1.65 8.32
CA VAL A 486 -2.32 -2.97 7.70
C VAL A 486 -2.31 -2.86 6.18
N HIS A 487 -1.83 -3.90 5.51
CA HIS A 487 -2.12 -4.15 4.10
C HIS A 487 -2.76 -5.52 4.00
N PRO A 488 -3.58 -5.82 2.97
CA PRO A 488 -4.33 -7.07 2.92
C PRO A 488 -3.44 -8.33 2.96
N HIS A 489 -2.23 -8.29 2.42
CA HIS A 489 -1.29 -9.42 2.50
C HIS A 489 -0.89 -9.76 3.96
N LEU A 490 -0.98 -8.82 4.89
CA LEU A 490 -0.63 -9.03 6.30
C LEU A 490 -1.61 -9.98 7.01
N PHE A 491 -2.86 -10.09 6.55
CA PHE A 491 -3.80 -11.10 7.05
C PHE A 491 -3.27 -12.52 6.89
N ARG A 492 -2.49 -12.80 5.84
CA ARG A 492 -1.87 -14.13 5.67
C ARG A 492 -0.81 -14.39 6.73
N HIS A 493 -0.03 -13.39 7.10
CA HIS A 493 0.93 -13.50 8.20
C HIS A 493 0.21 -13.60 9.54
N PHE A 494 -0.87 -12.86 9.73
CA PHE A 494 -1.73 -12.93 10.91
C PHE A 494 -2.35 -14.33 11.09
N CYS A 495 -2.87 -14.95 10.02
CA CYS A 495 -3.41 -16.30 10.09
C CYS A 495 -2.33 -17.35 10.38
N ALA A 496 -1.12 -17.20 9.80
CA ALA A 496 0.00 -18.08 10.14
C ALA A 496 0.41 -17.94 11.62
N TRP A 497 0.51 -16.71 12.11
CA TRP A 497 0.78 -16.45 13.52
C TRP A 497 -0.34 -17.03 14.40
N LEU A 498 -1.61 -16.83 14.06
CA LEU A 498 -2.75 -17.32 14.81
C LEU A 498 -2.73 -18.84 14.91
N HIS A 499 -2.45 -19.53 13.80
CA HIS A 499 -2.31 -20.98 13.77
C HIS A 499 -1.18 -21.45 14.70
N LEU A 500 0.02 -20.89 14.55
CA LEU A 500 1.19 -21.25 15.37
C LEU A 500 1.03 -20.83 16.83
N HIS A 501 0.27 -19.79 17.13
CA HIS A 501 -0.01 -19.39 18.52
C HIS A 501 -0.76 -20.48 19.28
N TYR A 502 -1.70 -21.16 18.62
CA TYR A 502 -2.47 -22.28 19.20
C TYR A 502 -1.86 -23.66 18.92
N HIS A 503 -1.03 -23.78 17.89
CA HIS A 503 -0.34 -25.02 17.50
C HIS A 503 1.16 -24.78 17.26
N PRO A 504 1.95 -24.48 18.30
CA PRO A 504 3.37 -24.19 18.10
C PRO A 504 4.13 -25.34 17.46
N GLY A 505 5.00 -25.03 16.50
CA GLY A 505 5.76 -25.99 15.72
C GLY A 505 5.03 -26.57 14.49
N ASP A 506 3.73 -26.34 14.32
CA ASP A 506 2.96 -26.87 13.16
C ASP A 506 3.15 -26.02 11.89
N TYR A 507 4.39 -25.99 11.39
CA TYR A 507 4.76 -25.30 10.16
C TYR A 507 4.15 -25.95 8.91
N GLU A 508 3.85 -27.25 8.96
CA GLU A 508 3.19 -27.98 7.87
C GLU A 508 1.71 -27.56 7.76
N GLY A 509 1.01 -27.39 8.87
CA GLY A 509 -0.32 -26.80 8.92
C GLY A 509 -0.34 -25.41 8.30
N VAL A 510 0.63 -24.54 8.65
CA VAL A 510 0.78 -23.22 8.01
C VAL A 510 1.09 -23.32 6.52
N ARG A 511 1.97 -24.26 6.10
CA ARG A 511 2.31 -24.49 4.69
C ARG A 511 1.06 -24.83 3.89
N ARG A 512 0.21 -25.73 4.39
CA ARG A 512 -1.06 -26.13 3.76
C ARG A 512 -2.07 -24.99 3.77
N LEU A 513 -2.29 -24.34 4.91
CA LEU A 513 -3.21 -23.20 5.08
C LEU A 513 -2.90 -22.08 4.08
N LEU A 514 -1.61 -21.75 3.90
CA LEU A 514 -1.18 -20.68 3.00
C LEU A 514 -0.88 -21.16 1.57
N GLY A 515 -0.92 -22.48 1.30
CA GLY A 515 -0.54 -23.08 0.03
C GLY A 515 0.94 -22.86 -0.35
N HIS A 516 1.86 -22.76 0.62
CA HIS A 516 3.28 -22.64 0.28
C HIS A 516 3.79 -23.96 -0.34
N LYS A 517 4.57 -23.87 -1.43
CA LYS A 517 5.14 -25.07 -2.07
C LYS A 517 6.22 -25.74 -1.22
N ARG A 518 7.00 -24.94 -0.50
CA ARG A 518 8.16 -25.39 0.28
C ARG A 518 7.94 -25.04 1.75
N LEU A 519 8.21 -26.01 2.63
CA LEU A 519 8.12 -25.83 4.09
C LEU A 519 9.10 -24.76 4.58
N GLU A 520 10.32 -24.75 4.03
CA GLU A 520 11.37 -23.77 4.33
C GLU A 520 10.89 -22.32 4.24
N THR A 521 10.00 -22.01 3.28
CA THR A 521 9.40 -20.67 3.14
C THR A 521 8.55 -20.29 4.33
N SER A 522 7.79 -21.24 4.89
CA SER A 522 6.98 -21.04 6.10
C SER A 522 7.87 -20.86 7.33
N ILE A 523 8.87 -21.74 7.51
CA ILE A 523 9.81 -21.66 8.64
C ILE A 523 10.53 -20.31 8.66
N LYS A 524 11.21 -19.95 7.56
CA LYS A 524 11.95 -18.67 7.46
C LYS A 524 11.08 -17.44 7.69
N SER A 525 9.79 -17.51 7.32
CA SER A 525 8.87 -16.38 7.47
C SER A 525 8.35 -16.23 8.90
N TYR A 526 8.13 -17.34 9.61
CA TYR A 526 7.33 -17.34 10.84
C TYR A 526 8.07 -17.71 12.12
N ILE A 527 9.27 -18.32 12.02
CA ILE A 527 10.10 -18.67 13.18
C ILE A 527 10.35 -17.48 14.11
N ALA A 528 10.48 -16.28 13.54
CA ALA A 528 10.72 -15.04 14.26
C ALA A 528 9.53 -14.59 15.16
N PHE A 529 8.33 -15.16 14.98
CA PHE A 529 7.17 -14.88 15.82
C PHE A 529 6.90 -15.96 16.87
N GLU A 530 7.53 -17.13 16.74
CA GLU A 530 7.50 -18.14 17.80
C GLU A 530 8.52 -17.84 18.91
N GLN A 531 9.53 -17.02 18.65
CA GLN A 531 10.52 -16.63 19.69
C GLN A 531 9.83 -16.11 20.96
N ASP A 532 8.80 -15.27 20.82
CA ASP A 532 8.07 -14.71 21.97
C ASP A 532 7.25 -15.79 22.70
N VAL A 533 6.67 -16.74 21.97
CA VAL A 533 5.89 -17.86 22.53
C VAL A 533 6.81 -18.88 23.22
N ALA A 534 7.95 -19.19 22.61
CA ALA A 534 8.97 -20.07 23.15
C ALA A 534 9.60 -19.46 24.42
N ALA A 535 9.88 -18.16 24.41
CA ALA A 535 10.35 -17.43 25.59
C ALA A 535 9.33 -17.49 26.72
N ALA A 536 8.05 -17.18 26.47
CA ALA A 536 7.00 -17.27 27.50
C ALA A 536 6.86 -18.68 28.10
N ARG A 537 6.96 -19.72 27.26
CA ARG A 537 6.95 -21.12 27.74
C ARG A 537 8.17 -21.46 28.59
N HIS A 538 9.35 -20.94 28.22
CA HIS A 538 10.56 -21.10 29.02
C HIS A 538 10.42 -20.38 30.36
N ASP A 539 9.89 -19.15 30.36
CA ASP A 539 9.60 -18.39 31.58
C ASP A 539 8.64 -19.17 32.50
N ASP A 540 7.56 -19.73 31.95
CA ASP A 540 6.63 -20.58 32.70
C ASP A 540 7.32 -21.82 33.30
N ALA A 541 8.21 -22.47 32.53
CA ALA A 541 8.98 -23.61 33.02
C ALA A 541 9.92 -23.20 34.17
N VAL A 542 10.63 -22.08 34.03
CA VAL A 542 11.50 -21.52 35.08
C VAL A 542 10.70 -21.15 36.31
N LEU A 543 9.51 -20.54 36.16
CA LEU A 543 8.65 -20.17 37.27
C LEU A 543 8.13 -21.40 38.01
N LYS A 544 7.70 -22.44 37.29
CA LYS A 544 7.30 -23.72 37.89
C LYS A 544 8.47 -24.36 38.65
N GLU A 545 9.64 -24.41 38.05
CA GLU A 545 10.84 -24.99 38.67
C GLU A 545 11.22 -24.20 39.94
N ARG A 546 11.15 -22.87 39.91
CA ARG A 546 11.39 -22.03 41.10
C ARG A 546 10.43 -22.36 42.23
N GLN A 547 9.17 -22.66 41.95
CA GLN A 547 8.22 -23.04 43.01
C GLN A 547 8.60 -24.38 43.66
N VAL A 548 9.01 -25.37 42.87
CA VAL A 548 9.48 -26.67 43.36
C VAL A 548 10.80 -26.50 44.14
N ALA A 549 11.78 -25.84 43.52
CA ALA A 549 13.11 -25.64 44.06
C ALA A 549 13.11 -24.79 45.34
N LYS A 550 12.16 -23.86 45.53
CA LYS A 550 12.07 -23.02 46.74
C LYS A 550 11.98 -23.85 48.02
N ARG A 551 11.26 -24.99 48.00
CA ARG A 551 11.14 -25.87 49.17
C ARG A 551 12.42 -26.64 49.45
N VAL A 552 13.04 -27.19 48.39
CA VAL A 552 14.29 -27.96 48.47
C VAL A 552 15.47 -27.07 48.87
N ALA A 553 15.59 -25.89 48.24
CA ALA A 553 16.63 -24.91 48.54
C ALA A 553 16.53 -24.41 49.99
N ARG A 554 15.31 -24.19 50.51
CA ARG A 554 15.12 -23.77 51.91
C ARG A 554 15.61 -24.84 52.89
N GLN A 555 15.34 -26.12 52.65
CA GLN A 555 15.84 -27.22 53.47
C GLN A 555 17.37 -27.37 53.40
N MET A 556 17.95 -27.24 52.21
CA MET A 556 19.41 -27.30 52.02
C MET A 556 20.14 -26.10 52.64
N LEU A 557 19.51 -24.92 52.63
CA LEU A 557 20.08 -23.68 53.15
C LEU A 557 19.79 -23.45 54.64
N GLU A 558 18.87 -24.19 55.27
CA GLU A 558 18.64 -24.14 56.73
C GLU A 558 19.87 -24.64 57.53
N GLY A 559 20.79 -25.39 56.90
CA GLY A 559 22.12 -25.71 57.44
C GLY A 559 23.23 -24.72 57.03
N PHE A 560 22.97 -23.79 56.13
CA PHE A 560 23.97 -22.89 55.55
C PHE A 560 24.03 -21.57 56.34
N ARG A 561 24.97 -21.46 57.29
CA ARG A 561 25.32 -20.16 57.88
C ARG A 561 26.26 -19.43 56.91
N PRO A 562 25.85 -18.30 56.30
CA PRO A 562 26.79 -17.50 55.54
C PRO A 562 27.91 -17.08 56.48
N GLY A 563 29.16 -17.45 56.13
CA GLY A 563 30.33 -17.14 56.94
C GLY A 563 30.35 -15.65 57.28
N LYS A 564 30.55 -15.32 58.56
CA LYS A 564 30.73 -13.93 59.01
C LYS A 564 31.82 -13.30 58.13
N VAL A 565 31.43 -12.34 57.30
CA VAL A 565 32.37 -11.47 56.60
C VAL A 565 33.17 -10.74 57.67
N THR A 566 34.38 -11.20 57.94
CA THR A 566 35.35 -10.50 58.77
C THR A 566 35.62 -9.17 58.09
N ARG A 567 35.18 -8.06 58.70
CA ARG A 567 35.58 -6.71 58.30
C ARG A 567 37.11 -6.61 58.44
N GLY A 568 37.82 -6.75 57.32
CA GLY A 568 39.24 -6.41 57.22
C GLY A 568 39.48 -4.91 57.45
N PRO A 569 40.68 -4.51 57.89
CA PRO A 569 40.92 -3.25 58.59
C PRO A 569 40.87 -2.03 57.66
N LYS A 570 40.42 -0.91 58.23
CA LYS A 570 40.45 0.44 57.65
C LYS A 570 41.87 0.79 57.16
N LYS A 571 42.03 1.03 55.87
CA LYS A 571 43.07 1.85 55.22
C LYS A 571 42.36 2.52 54.04
N GLY A 572 42.56 3.77 53.68
CA GLY A 572 43.48 4.84 54.06
C GLY A 572 43.17 5.97 53.08
N ALA A 573 43.34 7.21 53.50
CA ALA A 573 43.06 8.40 52.70
C ALA A 573 43.70 8.32 51.30
N PHE A 574 42.94 8.71 50.28
CA PHE A 574 43.52 9.15 49.00
C PHE A 574 43.00 10.55 48.70
N HIS A 575 43.93 11.50 48.79
CA HIS A 575 43.79 12.86 48.30
C HIS A 575 43.55 12.87 46.79
N ALA A 576 42.72 13.83 46.39
CA ALA A 576 42.53 14.23 45.02
C ALA A 576 43.71 15.08 44.56
N GLU A 577 44.33 14.72 43.44
CA GLU A 577 45.08 15.67 42.62
C GLU A 577 44.47 15.73 41.22
N LYS A 578 44.21 16.97 40.82
CA LYS A 578 43.79 17.37 39.48
C LYS A 578 44.99 17.37 38.54
N SER A 579 44.78 16.89 37.32
CA SER A 579 45.23 17.54 36.08
C SER A 579 44.35 17.06 34.93
#